data_AF-A0A4V6JGC8-F1
#
_entry.id   AF-A0A4V6JGC8-F1
#
_cell.length_a   1.000
_cell.length_b   1.000
_cell.length_c   1.000
_cell.angle_alpha   90.00
_cell.angle_beta   90.00
_cell.angle_gamma   90.00
#
_symmetry.space_group_name_H-M   'P 1'
#
loop_
_entity.id
_entity.type
_entity.pdbx_description
1 polymer ?
#
loop_
_entity_poly.entity_id
_entity_poly.type
_entity_poly.pdbx_seq_one_letter_code
_entity_poly.pdbx_strand_id
1 'polypeptide(L)'
;MDNAEQQFLHDLDTKFWKAADKLRANMDAANYKHVVLGLIFLKYVSDAFDARWKELKGLFEDSANPDNIYALSREDFDSEEEYQQEIAEELEVKDYYTEKNVFWVPKLARWETLKSNAVLPVGTVIGKDDSGKAITMTSVSKLIDIALDTIENSNPKLKNVLNRIGHYQLGNELLISLINVFSDTSFSNPEHNGVKLNLKSKDILGHVYEYFLGQFALAEGKQGGQYYTPKSIVTLIVEMLQPYQGRVYDPAMGSGGFFVSSDRFIEAHADEQHYNAAEQKRNISVYGQESNLPPGVWRR
;
A
#
# COMPACT_ATOMS: atom_id res chain seq x y z
N MET A 1 3.96 16.33 13.29
CA MET A 1 4.77 16.39 12.06
C MET A 1 5.58 17.66 12.08
N ASP A 2 6.86 17.53 11.77
CA ASP A 2 7.76 18.67 11.62
C ASP A 2 7.38 19.47 10.34
N ASN A 3 7.71 20.76 10.30
CA ASN A 3 7.40 21.64 9.16
C ASN A 3 8.09 21.14 7.87
N ALA A 4 9.29 20.56 7.99
CA ALA A 4 10.01 19.96 6.86
C ALA A 4 9.29 18.73 6.27
N GLU A 5 8.72 17.87 7.12
CA GLU A 5 7.94 16.69 6.69
C GLU A 5 6.67 17.13 5.94
N GLN A 6 5.98 18.14 6.44
CA GLN A 6 4.78 18.68 5.79
C GLN A 6 5.09 19.28 4.41
N GLN A 7 6.19 20.03 4.30
CA GLN A 7 6.62 20.60 3.03
C GLN A 7 7.01 19.50 2.03
N PHE A 8 7.76 18.49 2.47
CA PHE A 8 8.11 17.34 1.64
C PHE A 8 6.86 16.63 1.10
N LEU A 9 5.88 16.34 1.97
CA LEU A 9 4.64 15.69 1.56
C LEU A 9 3.85 16.54 0.55
N HIS A 10 3.75 17.85 0.78
CA HIS A 10 3.07 18.76 -0.14
C HIS A 10 3.76 18.84 -1.52
N ASP A 11 5.09 18.91 -1.53
CA ASP A 11 5.88 18.93 -2.76
C ASP A 11 5.74 17.61 -3.53
N LEU A 12 5.73 16.50 -2.80
CA LEU A 12 5.54 15.15 -3.33
C LEU A 12 4.16 14.99 -3.96
N ASP A 13 3.10 15.39 -3.25
CA ASP A 13 1.73 15.39 -3.74
C ASP A 13 1.61 16.20 -5.02
N THR A 14 2.16 17.42 -5.03
CA THR A 14 2.15 18.31 -6.18
C THR A 14 2.89 17.69 -7.37
N LYS A 15 4.05 17.08 -7.13
CA LYS A 15 4.86 16.40 -8.15
C LYS A 15 4.09 15.23 -8.77
N PHE A 16 3.57 14.33 -7.93
CA PHE A 16 2.86 13.14 -8.40
C PHE A 16 1.55 13.48 -9.09
N TRP A 17 0.76 14.42 -8.56
CA TRP A 17 -0.47 14.85 -9.21
C TRP A 17 -0.19 15.45 -10.58
N LYS A 18 0.77 16.37 -10.70
CA LYS A 18 1.14 16.96 -12.00
C LYS A 18 1.64 15.92 -13.00
N ALA A 19 2.41 14.93 -12.53
CA ALA A 19 2.89 13.85 -13.38
C ALA A 19 1.74 12.94 -13.84
N ALA A 20 0.86 12.54 -12.92
CA ALA A 20 -0.29 11.70 -13.21
C ALA A 20 -1.32 12.42 -14.11
N ASP A 21 -1.60 13.70 -13.87
CA ASP A 21 -2.57 14.48 -14.66
C ASP A 21 -2.11 14.63 -16.12
N LYS A 22 -0.81 14.84 -16.36
CA LYS A 22 -0.23 14.81 -17.71
C LYS A 22 -0.40 13.47 -18.42
N LEU A 23 -0.40 12.37 -17.66
CA LEU A 23 -0.51 11.00 -18.17
C LEU A 23 -1.96 10.50 -18.24
N ARG A 24 -2.94 11.32 -17.86
CA ARG A 24 -4.38 10.98 -17.92
C ARG A 24 -4.90 10.85 -19.35
N ALA A 25 -4.24 11.49 -20.32
CA ALA A 25 -4.68 11.59 -21.72
C ALA A 25 -6.16 12.04 -21.81
N ASN A 26 -6.99 11.35 -22.59
CA ASN A 26 -8.41 11.67 -22.80
C ASN A 26 -9.37 10.99 -21.80
N MET A 27 -8.86 10.36 -20.75
CA MET A 27 -9.70 9.62 -19.80
C MET A 27 -10.32 10.55 -18.75
N ASP A 28 -11.55 10.24 -18.36
CA ASP A 28 -12.25 10.92 -17.28
C ASP A 28 -11.66 10.55 -15.91
N ALA A 29 -11.77 11.49 -14.95
CA ALA A 29 -11.25 11.31 -13.61
C ALA A 29 -11.85 10.07 -12.90
N ALA A 30 -13.12 9.75 -13.16
CA ALA A 30 -13.81 8.65 -12.52
C ALA A 30 -13.28 7.27 -12.92
N ASN A 31 -12.77 7.12 -14.14
CA ASN A 31 -12.10 5.90 -14.56
C ASN A 31 -10.61 5.92 -14.21
N TYR A 32 -9.96 7.07 -14.39
CA TYR A 32 -8.52 7.20 -14.16
C TYR A 32 -8.11 6.94 -12.71
N LYS A 33 -8.96 7.30 -11.74
CA LYS A 33 -8.69 7.08 -10.31
C LYS A 33 -8.38 5.63 -9.99
N HIS A 34 -9.07 4.68 -10.62
CA HIS A 34 -8.90 3.27 -10.33
C HIS A 34 -7.51 2.77 -10.79
N VAL A 35 -7.00 3.31 -11.90
CA VAL A 35 -5.66 3.03 -12.39
C VAL A 35 -4.61 3.56 -11.42
N VAL A 36 -4.70 4.84 -11.07
CA VAL A 36 -3.70 5.50 -10.22
C VAL A 36 -3.71 4.96 -8.80
N LEU A 37 -4.89 4.84 -8.18
CA LEU A 37 -5.02 4.30 -6.82
C LEU A 37 -4.61 2.82 -6.76
N GLY A 38 -4.88 2.04 -7.82
CA GLY A 38 -4.41 0.66 -7.92
C GLY A 38 -2.89 0.54 -7.96
N LEU A 39 -2.22 1.41 -8.72
CA LEU A 39 -0.75 1.47 -8.76
C LEU A 39 -0.13 1.91 -7.42
N ILE A 40 -0.71 2.94 -6.77
CA ILE A 40 -0.26 3.39 -5.44
C ILE A 40 -0.42 2.25 -4.43
N PHE A 41 -1.54 1.53 -4.47
CA PHE A 41 -1.77 0.36 -3.61
C PHE A 41 -0.73 -0.76 -3.85
N LEU A 42 -0.45 -1.09 -5.11
CA LEU A 42 0.56 -2.10 -5.45
C LEU A 42 1.95 -1.71 -4.94
N LYS A 43 2.32 -0.44 -5.10
CA LYS A 43 3.58 0.10 -4.58
C LYS A 43 3.62 0.01 -3.05
N TYR A 44 2.55 0.42 -2.39
CA TYR A 44 2.42 0.36 -0.92
C TYR A 44 2.60 -1.06 -0.38
N VAL A 45 1.86 -2.01 -0.94
CA VAL A 45 1.88 -3.39 -0.46
C VAL A 45 3.24 -4.04 -0.74
N SER A 46 3.85 -3.75 -1.89
CA SER A 46 5.20 -4.21 -2.22
C SER A 46 6.26 -3.62 -1.27
N ASP A 47 6.21 -2.32 -1.00
CA ASP A 47 7.19 -1.67 -0.11
C ASP A 47 7.08 -2.14 1.33
N ALA A 48 5.85 -2.35 1.82
CA ALA A 48 5.61 -2.92 3.14
C ALA A 48 6.16 -4.36 3.24
N PHE A 49 5.95 -5.16 2.19
CA PHE A 49 6.50 -6.51 2.09
C PHE A 49 8.03 -6.50 2.06
N ASP A 50 8.64 -5.68 1.20
CA ASP A 50 10.10 -5.59 1.06
C ASP A 50 10.76 -5.08 2.35
N ALA A 51 10.12 -4.14 3.05
CA ALA A 51 10.61 -3.67 4.35
C ALA A 51 10.62 -4.80 5.39
N ARG A 52 9.53 -5.59 5.47
CA ARG A 52 9.46 -6.74 6.37
C ARG A 52 10.40 -7.87 5.95
N TRP A 53 10.56 -8.12 4.66
CA TRP A 53 11.51 -9.10 4.13
C TRP A 53 12.95 -8.75 4.53
N LYS A 54 13.34 -7.48 4.43
CA LYS A 54 14.68 -7.01 4.84
C LYS A 54 14.88 -7.11 6.36
N GLU A 55 13.85 -6.78 7.13
CA GLU A 55 13.86 -6.95 8.58
C GLU A 55 14.04 -8.43 8.96
N LEU A 56 13.24 -9.32 8.39
CA LEU A 56 13.32 -10.77 8.64
C LEU A 56 14.67 -11.34 8.24
N LYS A 57 15.20 -10.96 7.07
CA LYS A 57 16.53 -11.39 6.66
C LYS A 57 17.59 -10.99 7.70
N GLY A 58 17.56 -9.75 8.18
CA GLY A 58 18.45 -9.29 9.24
C GLY A 58 18.25 -10.05 10.56
N LEU A 59 17.00 -10.38 10.91
CA LEU A 59 16.69 -11.17 12.11
C LEU A 59 17.17 -12.62 11.99
N PHE A 60 17.06 -13.25 10.82
CA PHE A 60 17.55 -14.61 10.60
C PHE A 60 19.08 -14.67 10.69
N GLU A 61 19.76 -13.64 10.20
CA GLU A 61 21.23 -13.55 10.23
C GLU A 61 21.80 -13.08 11.60
N ASP A 62 20.99 -12.45 12.46
CA ASP A 62 21.41 -11.94 13.77
C ASP A 62 21.42 -13.03 14.85
N SER A 63 22.45 -13.88 14.79
CA SER A 63 22.76 -14.90 15.80
C SER A 63 23.46 -14.34 17.05
N ALA A 64 23.83 -13.05 17.07
CA ALA A 64 24.53 -12.44 18.19
C ALA A 64 23.61 -12.08 19.36
N ASN A 65 22.31 -11.91 19.08
CA ASN A 65 21.31 -11.58 20.09
C ASN A 65 20.66 -12.85 20.68
N PRO A 66 20.91 -13.19 21.96
CA PRO A 66 20.36 -14.40 22.58
C PRO A 66 18.83 -14.36 22.77
N ASP A 67 18.21 -13.18 22.71
CA ASP A 67 16.75 -13.01 22.82
C ASP A 67 16.06 -13.04 21.44
N ASN A 68 16.81 -13.17 20.34
CA ASN A 68 16.26 -13.21 19.00
C ASN A 68 15.70 -14.60 18.66
N ILE A 69 14.38 -14.72 18.77
CA ILE A 69 13.65 -15.97 18.49
C ILE A 69 13.63 -16.37 16.99
N TYR A 70 14.09 -15.51 16.10
CA TYR A 70 14.11 -15.76 14.65
C TYR A 70 15.47 -16.23 14.15
N ALA A 71 16.54 -16.10 14.94
CA ALA A 71 17.90 -16.35 14.47
C ALA A 71 18.07 -17.79 13.96
N LEU A 72 18.63 -17.93 12.77
CA LEU A 72 19.10 -19.19 12.23
C LEU A 72 20.59 -19.28 12.51
N SER A 73 21.01 -20.25 13.33
CA SER A 73 22.42 -20.39 13.68
C SER A 73 23.20 -20.87 12.46
N ARG A 74 24.16 -20.07 11.99
CA ARG A 74 25.03 -20.46 10.87
C ARG A 74 25.75 -21.79 11.15
N GLU A 75 26.03 -22.10 12.41
CA GLU A 75 26.73 -23.32 12.84
C GLU A 75 25.91 -24.61 12.60
N ASP A 76 24.59 -24.49 12.39
CA ASP A 76 23.70 -25.63 12.17
C ASP A 76 23.71 -26.14 10.72
N PHE A 77 24.47 -25.50 9.82
CA PHE A 77 24.48 -25.79 8.38
C PHE A 77 25.87 -26.15 7.85
N ASP A 78 25.94 -27.13 6.93
CA ASP A 78 27.20 -27.66 6.42
C ASP A 78 27.92 -26.69 5.44
N SER A 79 27.16 -25.82 4.76
CA SER A 79 27.69 -24.88 3.76
C SER A 79 27.00 -23.53 3.77
N GLU A 80 27.64 -22.52 3.16
CA GLU A 80 27.03 -21.18 3.07
C GLU A 80 25.84 -21.19 2.11
N GLU A 81 25.91 -22.02 1.08
CA GLU A 81 24.84 -22.21 0.11
C GLU A 81 23.58 -22.78 0.77
N GLU A 82 23.73 -23.79 1.63
CA GLU A 82 22.62 -24.40 2.39
C GLU A 82 22.01 -23.39 3.37
N TYR A 83 22.84 -22.63 4.09
CA TYR A 83 22.36 -21.58 5.00
C TYR A 83 21.56 -20.49 4.27
N GLN A 84 22.07 -20.00 3.13
CA GLN A 84 21.37 -19.00 2.33
C GLN A 84 20.09 -19.55 1.69
N GLN A 85 20.05 -20.85 1.37
CA GLN A 85 18.84 -21.51 0.90
C GLN A 85 17.80 -21.60 2.01
N GLU A 86 18.18 -22.00 3.22
CA GLU A 86 17.25 -22.05 4.36
C GLU A 86 16.68 -20.66 4.67
N ILE A 87 17.52 -19.62 4.71
CA ILE A 87 17.06 -18.23 4.82
C ILE A 87 16.03 -17.90 3.73
N ALA A 88 16.29 -18.29 2.48
CA ALA A 88 15.38 -18.03 1.38
C ALA A 88 14.05 -18.79 1.51
N GLU A 89 14.04 -19.97 2.10
CA GLU A 89 12.85 -20.77 2.38
C GLU A 89 12.05 -20.19 3.55
N GLU A 90 12.71 -19.82 4.65
CA GLU A 90 12.11 -19.14 5.81
C GLU A 90 11.50 -17.79 5.44
N LEU A 91 12.13 -17.03 4.53
CA LEU A 91 11.59 -15.79 3.98
C LEU A 91 10.31 -15.99 3.15
N GLU A 92 9.97 -17.22 2.75
CA GLU A 92 8.75 -17.54 2.05
C GLU A 92 7.63 -18.07 3.00
N VAL A 93 7.87 -18.06 4.31
CA VAL A 93 6.87 -18.37 5.34
C VAL A 93 5.95 -17.17 5.60
N LYS A 94 4.64 -17.36 5.36
CA LYS A 94 3.62 -16.29 5.41
C LYS A 94 3.32 -15.76 6.81
N ASP A 95 3.56 -16.57 7.84
CA ASP A 95 3.17 -16.25 9.22
C ASP A 95 3.96 -15.04 9.74
N TYR A 96 5.24 -14.94 9.39
CA TYR A 96 6.12 -13.81 9.74
C TYR A 96 5.66 -12.45 9.20
N TYR A 97 4.85 -12.44 8.13
CA TYR A 97 4.24 -11.24 7.57
C TYR A 97 2.91 -10.95 8.26
N THR A 98 2.11 -12.00 8.46
CA THR A 98 0.77 -11.90 9.07
C THR A 98 0.83 -11.35 10.49
N GLU A 99 1.81 -11.76 11.30
CA GLU A 99 1.97 -11.28 12.69
C GLU A 99 2.23 -9.77 12.79
N LYS A 100 2.78 -9.14 11.74
CA LYS A 100 3.03 -7.69 11.67
C LYS A 100 1.98 -6.95 10.84
N ASN A 101 0.87 -7.61 10.47
CA ASN A 101 -0.16 -7.07 9.58
C ASN A 101 0.39 -6.63 8.20
N VAL A 102 1.37 -7.38 7.67
CA VAL A 102 1.90 -7.19 6.32
C VAL A 102 1.25 -8.22 5.40
N PHE A 103 0.71 -7.76 4.27
CA PHE A 103 0.14 -8.68 3.26
C PHE A 103 1.24 -9.46 2.56
N TRP A 104 0.96 -10.72 2.24
CA TRP A 104 1.86 -11.53 1.44
C TRP A 104 1.87 -11.06 -0.01
N VAL A 105 3.05 -10.89 -0.61
CA VAL A 105 3.20 -10.41 -2.00
C VAL A 105 3.93 -11.46 -2.82
N PRO A 106 3.20 -12.22 -3.67
CA PRO A 106 3.82 -13.19 -4.58
C PRO A 106 4.84 -12.53 -5.50
N LYS A 107 5.86 -13.29 -5.92
CA LYS A 107 6.96 -12.80 -6.77
C LYS A 107 6.48 -12.00 -7.99
N LEU A 108 5.41 -12.45 -8.65
CA LEU A 108 4.83 -11.78 -9.83
C LEU A 108 4.20 -10.41 -9.53
N ALA A 109 3.82 -10.15 -8.28
CA ALA A 109 3.16 -8.93 -7.86
C ALA A 109 4.08 -7.92 -7.16
N ARG A 110 5.34 -8.30 -6.91
CA ARG A 110 6.34 -7.41 -6.30
C ARG A 110 6.64 -6.26 -7.27
N TRP A 111 6.72 -5.03 -6.75
CA TRP A 111 6.87 -3.81 -7.55
C TRP A 111 8.04 -3.86 -8.54
N GLU A 112 9.22 -4.33 -8.10
CA GLU A 112 10.40 -4.43 -8.98
C GLU A 112 10.20 -5.44 -10.11
N THR A 113 9.51 -6.55 -9.84
CA THR A 113 9.13 -7.53 -10.87
C THR A 113 8.12 -6.96 -11.85
N LEU A 114 7.15 -6.18 -11.37
CA LEU A 114 6.19 -5.51 -12.23
C LEU A 114 6.88 -4.47 -13.13
N LYS A 115 7.79 -3.67 -12.58
CA LYS A 115 8.58 -2.67 -13.31
C LYS A 115 9.45 -3.30 -14.39
N SER A 116 10.17 -4.39 -14.06
CA SER A 116 11.03 -5.09 -15.01
C SER A 116 10.22 -5.79 -16.11
N ASN A 117 9.06 -6.37 -15.78
CA ASN A 117 8.19 -7.01 -16.75
C ASN A 117 7.46 -6.01 -17.65
N ALA A 118 7.12 -4.82 -17.15
CA ALA A 118 6.35 -3.82 -17.90
C ALA A 118 7.06 -3.31 -19.16
N VAL A 119 8.39 -3.36 -19.20
CA VAL A 119 9.20 -2.95 -20.36
C VAL A 119 9.48 -4.09 -21.36
N LEU A 120 9.07 -5.32 -21.04
CA LEU A 120 9.29 -6.47 -21.93
C LEU A 120 8.33 -6.45 -23.13
N PRO A 121 8.69 -7.11 -24.25
CA PRO A 121 7.78 -7.27 -25.37
C PRO A 121 6.50 -8.00 -24.99
N VAL A 122 5.38 -7.57 -25.54
CA VAL A 122 4.11 -8.30 -25.46
C VAL A 122 4.30 -9.73 -26.00
N GLY A 123 3.75 -10.72 -25.32
CA GLY A 123 3.94 -12.14 -25.62
C GLY A 123 5.01 -12.82 -24.76
N THR A 124 5.74 -12.07 -23.93
CA THR A 124 6.74 -12.63 -23.01
C THR A 124 6.07 -13.45 -21.90
N VAL A 125 6.61 -14.64 -21.62
CA VAL A 125 6.22 -15.44 -20.46
C VAL A 125 6.85 -14.84 -19.21
N ILE A 126 6.01 -14.37 -18.29
CA ILE A 126 6.42 -13.66 -17.08
C ILE A 126 6.36 -14.55 -15.83
N GLY A 127 5.77 -15.74 -15.93
CA GLY A 127 5.64 -16.66 -14.81
C GLY A 127 4.88 -17.93 -15.18
N LYS A 128 4.52 -18.71 -14.16
CA LYS A 128 3.61 -19.84 -14.26
C LYS A 128 2.53 -19.69 -13.18
N ASP A 129 1.32 -20.14 -13.48
CA ASP A 129 0.26 -20.25 -12.47
C ASP A 129 0.43 -21.52 -11.61
N ASP A 130 -0.45 -21.70 -10.63
CA ASP A 130 -0.42 -22.84 -9.71
C ASP A 130 -0.58 -24.20 -10.42
N SER A 131 -1.11 -24.21 -11.65
CA SER A 131 -1.23 -25.42 -12.49
C SER A 131 0.01 -25.67 -13.35
N GLY A 132 1.03 -24.81 -13.25
CA GLY A 132 2.25 -24.86 -14.05
C GLY A 132 2.09 -24.28 -15.46
N LYS A 133 0.94 -23.70 -15.80
CA LYS A 133 0.69 -23.08 -17.10
C LYS A 133 1.40 -21.74 -17.20
N ALA A 134 2.04 -21.49 -18.34
CA ALA A 134 2.75 -20.25 -18.60
C ALA A 134 1.78 -19.04 -18.56
N ILE A 135 2.17 -18.04 -17.77
CA ILE A 135 1.51 -16.73 -17.72
C ILE A 135 2.23 -15.82 -18.71
N THR A 136 1.51 -15.38 -19.73
CA THR A 136 2.04 -14.50 -20.78
C THR A 136 1.49 -13.10 -20.61
N MET A 137 2.37 -12.10 -20.71
CA MET A 137 1.96 -10.71 -20.70
C MET A 137 1.40 -10.30 -22.07
N THR A 138 0.10 -9.99 -22.13
CA THR A 138 -0.56 -9.48 -23.35
C THR A 138 -0.60 -7.96 -23.43
N SER A 139 -0.52 -7.28 -22.28
CA SER A 139 -0.44 -5.82 -22.16
C SER A 139 0.06 -5.46 -20.76
N VAL A 140 0.49 -4.21 -20.56
CA VAL A 140 0.90 -3.71 -19.23
C VAL A 140 -0.30 -3.65 -18.27
N SER A 141 -1.50 -3.32 -18.76
CA SER A 141 -2.72 -3.37 -17.96
C SER A 141 -3.00 -4.79 -17.46
N LYS A 142 -2.79 -5.81 -18.31
CA LYS A 142 -2.99 -7.20 -17.92
C LYS A 142 -1.94 -7.67 -16.91
N LEU A 143 -0.69 -7.21 -17.03
CA LEU A 143 0.35 -7.44 -16.03
C LEU A 143 -0.07 -6.92 -14.65
N ILE A 144 -0.60 -5.69 -14.59
CA ILE A 144 -1.10 -5.09 -13.35
C ILE A 144 -2.28 -5.88 -12.79
N ASP A 145 -3.24 -6.28 -13.63
CA ASP A 145 -4.36 -7.11 -13.20
C ASP A 145 -3.91 -8.46 -12.63
N ILE A 146 -2.90 -9.09 -13.25
CA ILE A 146 -2.32 -10.35 -12.74
C ILE A 146 -1.66 -10.13 -11.36
N ALA A 147 -0.97 -9.01 -11.16
CA ALA A 147 -0.39 -8.68 -9.86
C ALA A 147 -1.48 -8.49 -8.79
N LEU A 148 -2.57 -7.79 -9.12
CA LEU A 148 -3.73 -7.62 -8.23
C LEU A 148 -4.42 -8.96 -7.94
N ASP A 149 -4.64 -9.80 -8.96
CA ASP A 149 -5.22 -11.14 -8.83
C ASP A 149 -4.40 -12.01 -7.88
N THR A 150 -3.07 -12.03 -8.06
CA THR A 150 -2.17 -12.88 -7.26
C THR A 150 -2.07 -12.43 -5.80
N ILE A 151 -2.07 -11.10 -5.54
CA ILE A 151 -2.18 -10.56 -4.18
C ILE A 151 -3.51 -10.95 -3.56
N GLU A 152 -4.62 -10.78 -4.27
CA GLU A 152 -5.95 -11.08 -3.76
C GLU A 152 -6.11 -12.57 -3.41
N ASN A 153 -5.66 -13.46 -4.28
CA ASN A 153 -5.70 -14.91 -4.06
C ASN A 153 -4.85 -15.35 -2.86
N SER A 154 -3.77 -14.62 -2.56
CA SER A 154 -2.87 -14.94 -1.46
C SER A 154 -3.31 -14.37 -0.11
N ASN A 155 -4.25 -13.42 -0.11
CA ASN A 155 -4.63 -12.65 1.08
C ASN A 155 -6.17 -12.62 1.21
N PRO A 156 -6.77 -13.54 1.99
CA PRO A 156 -8.22 -13.65 2.11
C PRO A 156 -8.94 -12.34 2.49
N LYS A 157 -8.28 -11.48 3.28
CA LYS A 157 -8.79 -10.16 3.69
C LYS A 157 -8.97 -9.16 2.53
N LEU A 158 -8.34 -9.41 1.38
CA LEU A 158 -8.38 -8.53 0.21
C LEU A 158 -9.36 -9.00 -0.87
N LYS A 159 -10.06 -10.12 -0.65
CA LYS A 159 -10.99 -10.70 -1.62
C LYS A 159 -12.07 -9.69 -2.03
N ASN A 160 -12.22 -9.49 -3.34
CA ASN A 160 -13.09 -8.52 -4.01
C ASN A 160 -12.84 -7.05 -3.65
N VAL A 161 -11.73 -6.70 -3.00
CA VAL A 161 -11.43 -5.31 -2.61
C VAL A 161 -10.75 -4.55 -3.77
N LEU A 162 -9.94 -5.25 -4.57
CA LEU A 162 -9.06 -4.63 -5.54
C LEU A 162 -9.76 -4.45 -6.90
N ASN A 163 -9.81 -3.21 -7.40
CA ASN A 163 -10.36 -2.94 -8.73
C ASN A 163 -9.33 -3.29 -9.81
N ARG A 164 -9.75 -4.08 -10.80
CA ARG A 164 -8.94 -4.33 -12.01
C ARG A 164 -8.93 -3.10 -12.90
N ILE A 165 -7.92 -2.99 -13.75
CA ILE A 165 -7.69 -1.83 -14.60
C ILE A 165 -7.68 -2.15 -16.09
N GLY A 166 -7.66 -3.43 -16.47
CA GLY A 166 -7.57 -3.88 -17.86
C GLY A 166 -8.70 -3.36 -18.75
N HIS A 167 -9.89 -3.10 -18.20
CA HIS A 167 -11.03 -2.59 -18.96
C HIS A 167 -10.94 -1.10 -19.32
N TYR A 168 -10.08 -0.33 -18.67
CA TYR A 168 -9.89 1.10 -18.99
C TYR A 168 -9.02 1.34 -20.23
N GLN A 169 -8.39 0.29 -20.78
CA GLN A 169 -7.63 0.32 -22.05
C GLN A 169 -6.57 1.43 -22.12
N LEU A 170 -5.88 1.71 -21.01
CA LEU A 170 -4.75 2.65 -21.03
C LEU A 170 -3.60 2.09 -21.90
N GLY A 171 -3.00 2.95 -22.72
CA GLY A 171 -1.85 2.56 -23.55
C GLY A 171 -0.65 2.14 -22.70
N ASN A 172 0.10 1.14 -23.16
CA ASN A 172 1.27 0.60 -22.45
C ASN A 172 2.30 1.70 -22.10
N GLU A 173 2.55 2.65 -23.00
CA GLU A 173 3.49 3.76 -22.77
C GLU A 173 3.09 4.65 -21.59
N LEU A 174 1.80 4.91 -21.42
CA LEU A 174 1.27 5.70 -20.31
C LEU A 174 1.41 4.94 -18.99
N LEU A 175 1.10 3.65 -18.98
CA LEU A 175 1.24 2.80 -17.79
C LEU A 175 2.70 2.64 -17.36
N ILE A 176 3.62 2.44 -18.31
CA ILE A 176 5.06 2.38 -18.03
C ILE A 176 5.52 3.72 -17.45
N SER A 177 5.06 4.84 -18.02
CA SER A 177 5.38 6.17 -17.51
C SER A 177 4.86 6.37 -16.08
N LEU A 178 3.64 5.91 -15.77
CA LEU A 178 3.09 5.98 -14.40
C LEU A 178 3.88 5.11 -13.42
N ILE A 179 4.24 3.89 -13.80
CA ILE A 179 5.08 3.01 -12.97
C ILE A 179 6.42 3.69 -12.68
N ASN A 180 7.03 4.35 -13.67
CA ASN A 180 8.28 5.08 -13.47
C ASN A 180 8.11 6.28 -12.53
N VAL A 181 7.05 7.07 -12.69
CA VAL A 181 6.74 8.21 -11.80
C VAL A 181 6.69 7.78 -10.33
N PHE A 182 6.02 6.67 -10.03
CA PHE A 182 5.95 6.13 -8.67
C PHE A 182 7.22 5.38 -8.23
N SER A 183 8.14 5.07 -9.14
CA SER A 183 9.43 4.44 -8.83
C SER A 183 10.55 5.45 -8.55
N ASP A 184 10.45 6.67 -9.09
CA ASP A 184 11.51 7.69 -9.05
C ASP A 184 11.73 8.29 -7.65
N THR A 185 10.90 7.95 -6.66
CA THR A 185 11.04 8.45 -5.30
C THR A 185 11.31 7.29 -4.35
N SER A 186 12.47 7.32 -3.68
CA SER A 186 12.80 6.35 -2.64
C SER A 186 11.96 6.63 -1.39
N PHE A 187 10.81 5.98 -1.28
CA PHE A 187 9.97 6.06 -0.09
C PHE A 187 10.61 5.39 1.13
N SER A 188 11.60 4.52 0.91
CA SER A 188 12.35 3.82 1.96
C SER A 188 13.42 4.68 2.65
N ASN A 189 13.88 5.76 2.02
CA ASN A 189 14.84 6.71 2.62
C ASN A 189 14.48 8.13 2.17
N PRO A 190 13.38 8.70 2.71
CA PRO A 190 12.93 10.02 2.32
C PRO A 190 13.91 11.10 2.80
N GLU A 191 14.32 11.96 1.87
CA GLU A 191 15.19 13.10 2.15
C GLU A 191 14.58 14.36 1.52
N HIS A 192 14.63 15.48 2.24
CA HIS A 192 14.23 16.78 1.73
C HIS A 192 15.35 17.79 2.02
N ASN A 193 15.84 18.45 0.98
CA ASN A 193 16.93 19.43 1.07
C ASN A 193 18.19 18.92 1.82
N GLY A 194 18.52 17.64 1.67
CA GLY A 194 19.67 17.00 2.33
C GLY A 194 19.43 16.58 3.78
N VAL A 195 18.21 16.73 4.29
CA VAL A 195 17.81 16.25 5.62
C VAL A 195 17.02 14.95 5.47
N LYS A 196 17.45 13.91 6.17
CA LYS A 196 16.73 12.64 6.26
C LYS A 196 15.49 12.81 7.14
N LEU A 197 14.33 12.47 6.59
CA LEU A 197 13.06 12.57 7.28
C LEU A 197 12.77 11.29 8.07
N ASN A 198 12.08 11.41 9.20
CA ASN A 198 11.64 10.26 10.00
C ASN A 198 10.26 9.76 9.54
N LEU A 199 10.08 9.63 8.22
CA LEU A 199 8.85 9.13 7.61
C LEU A 199 9.09 7.70 7.11
N LYS A 200 8.16 6.78 7.43
CA LYS A 200 8.19 5.44 6.85
C LYS A 200 7.55 5.47 5.46
N SER A 201 8.01 4.61 4.54
CA SER A 201 7.43 4.47 3.19
C SER A 201 5.90 4.30 3.24
N LYS A 202 5.44 3.45 4.17
CA LYS A 202 4.03 3.18 4.44
C LYS A 202 3.22 4.45 4.74
N ASP A 203 3.78 5.39 5.51
CA ASP A 203 3.10 6.61 5.92
C ASP A 203 3.01 7.61 4.75
N ILE A 204 4.08 7.70 3.95
CA ILE A 204 4.13 8.55 2.76
C ILE A 204 3.10 8.07 1.72
N LEU A 205 3.09 6.78 1.42
CA LEU A 205 2.17 6.22 0.42
C LEU A 205 0.71 6.27 0.86
N GLY A 206 0.45 6.12 2.17
CA GLY A 206 -0.88 6.36 2.75
C GLY A 206 -1.35 7.80 2.54
N HIS A 207 -0.48 8.77 2.81
CA HIS A 207 -0.77 10.20 2.57
C HIS A 207 -1.04 10.48 1.09
N VAL A 208 -0.18 9.98 0.19
CA VAL A 208 -0.35 10.15 -1.25
C VAL A 208 -1.67 9.52 -1.70
N TYR A 209 -2.04 8.34 -1.18
CA TYR A 209 -3.32 7.70 -1.50
C TYR A 209 -4.52 8.58 -1.13
N GLU A 210 -4.55 9.11 0.10
CA GLU A 210 -5.60 10.04 0.56
C GLU A 210 -5.66 11.33 -0.26
N TYR A 211 -4.50 11.89 -0.59
CA TYR A 211 -4.41 13.09 -1.42
C TYR A 211 -5.02 12.85 -2.80
N PHE A 212 -4.62 11.77 -3.49
CA PHE A 212 -5.15 11.44 -4.81
C PHE A 212 -6.66 11.20 -4.78
N LEU A 213 -7.14 10.49 -3.75
CA LEU A 213 -8.56 10.26 -3.55
C LEU A 213 -9.35 11.57 -3.42
N GLY A 214 -8.84 12.53 -2.63
CA GLY A 214 -9.44 13.86 -2.51
C GLY A 214 -9.41 14.66 -3.81
N GLN A 215 -8.30 14.64 -4.55
CA GLN A 215 -8.18 15.32 -5.84
C GLN A 215 -9.12 14.74 -6.90
N PHE A 216 -9.26 13.40 -6.97
CA PHE A 216 -10.21 12.77 -7.88
C PHE A 216 -11.66 13.10 -7.52
N ALA A 217 -11.99 13.15 -6.22
CA ALA A 217 -13.32 13.58 -5.78
C ALA A 217 -13.64 15.03 -6.20
N LEU A 218 -12.66 15.94 -6.11
CA LEU A 218 -12.79 17.32 -6.60
C LEU A 218 -12.96 17.38 -8.13
N ALA A 219 -12.17 16.60 -8.87
CA ALA A 219 -12.18 16.60 -10.33
C ALA A 219 -13.45 15.96 -10.93
N GLU A 220 -14.10 15.04 -10.22
CA GLU A 220 -15.36 14.42 -10.64
C GLU A 220 -16.58 15.34 -10.47
N GLY A 221 -16.47 16.44 -9.72
CA GLY A 221 -17.48 17.50 -9.66
C GLY A 221 -18.86 17.09 -9.12
N LYS A 222 -19.00 15.95 -8.46
CA LYS A 222 -20.29 15.49 -7.89
C LYS A 222 -20.51 16.07 -6.49
N GLN A 223 -21.74 16.59 -6.28
CA GLN A 223 -22.17 17.32 -5.09
C GLN A 223 -21.84 16.60 -3.77
N GLY A 224 -21.37 17.40 -2.81
CA GLY A 224 -20.65 16.97 -1.62
C GLY A 224 -21.44 16.12 -0.63
N GLY A 225 -20.75 15.16 -0.03
CA GLY A 225 -21.22 14.38 1.12
C GLY A 225 -20.95 12.89 1.01
N GLN A 226 -21.18 12.27 -0.15
CA GLN A 226 -21.21 10.81 -0.28
C GLN A 226 -19.87 10.15 -0.65
N TYR A 227 -18.93 10.89 -1.25
CA TYR A 227 -17.70 10.27 -1.81
C TYR A 227 -16.41 10.68 -1.09
N TYR A 228 -16.35 11.90 -0.55
CA TYR A 228 -15.19 12.40 0.18
C TYR A 228 -15.59 13.55 1.12
N THR A 229 -15.19 13.46 2.38
CA THR A 229 -15.39 14.51 3.38
C THR A 229 -14.07 15.26 3.59
N PRO A 230 -14.03 16.60 3.47
CA PRO A 230 -12.80 17.37 3.66
C PRO A 230 -12.14 17.10 5.02
N LYS A 231 -10.80 16.99 5.01
CA LYS A 231 -9.98 16.67 6.20
C LYS A 231 -10.30 17.58 7.40
N SER A 232 -10.53 18.87 7.18
CA SER A 232 -10.87 19.82 8.25
C SER A 232 -12.14 19.46 9.01
N ILE A 233 -13.18 18.99 8.32
CA ILE A 233 -14.45 18.60 8.94
C ILE A 233 -14.30 17.27 9.67
N VAL A 234 -13.65 16.30 9.04
CA VAL A 234 -13.41 14.98 9.64
C VAL A 234 -12.58 15.11 10.91
N THR A 235 -11.46 15.85 10.86
CA THR A 235 -10.61 16.09 12.03
C THR A 235 -11.38 16.80 13.12
N LEU A 236 -12.12 17.86 12.81
CA LEU A 236 -12.94 18.56 13.82
C LEU A 236 -13.90 17.62 14.56
N ILE A 237 -14.64 16.79 13.83
CA ILE A 237 -15.61 15.87 14.44
C ILE A 237 -14.90 14.82 15.29
N VAL A 238 -13.80 14.25 14.81
CA VAL A 238 -13.04 13.24 15.57
C VAL A 238 -12.44 13.85 16.85
N GLU A 239 -11.88 15.05 16.77
CA GLU A 239 -11.34 15.78 17.92
C GLU A 239 -12.43 16.08 18.96
N MET A 240 -13.67 16.35 18.53
CA MET A 240 -14.81 16.54 19.43
C MET A 240 -15.29 15.22 20.07
N LEU A 241 -15.23 14.10 19.34
CA LEU A 241 -15.72 12.80 19.81
C LEU A 241 -14.70 12.06 20.69
N GLN A 242 -13.41 12.33 20.51
CA GLN A 242 -12.30 11.74 21.26
C GLN A 242 -12.36 10.20 21.36
N PRO A 243 -12.27 9.46 20.23
CA PRO A 243 -12.50 8.02 20.19
C PRO A 243 -11.31 7.21 20.73
N TYR A 244 -10.99 7.34 22.01
CA TYR A 244 -9.85 6.62 22.64
C TYR A 244 -10.05 5.10 22.73
N GLN A 245 -11.30 4.63 22.87
CA GLN A 245 -11.62 3.21 23.02
C GLN A 245 -13.07 2.93 22.61
N GLY A 246 -13.35 1.67 22.24
CA GLY A 246 -14.71 1.20 21.99
C GLY A 246 -15.00 0.90 20.52
N ARG A 247 -16.23 1.19 20.08
CA ARG A 247 -16.71 0.88 18.73
C ARG A 247 -16.88 2.18 17.96
N VAL A 248 -16.07 2.38 16.92
CA VAL A 248 -16.19 3.50 15.99
C VAL A 248 -17.03 3.03 14.82
N TYR A 249 -18.15 3.71 14.56
CA TYR A 249 -19.11 3.31 13.53
C TYR A 249 -19.43 4.47 12.59
N ASP A 250 -19.31 4.21 11.29
CA ASP A 250 -19.75 5.12 10.23
C ASP A 250 -20.74 4.41 9.27
N PRO A 251 -22.04 4.74 9.32
CA PRO A 251 -23.06 4.08 8.49
C PRO A 251 -23.02 4.47 7.00
N ALA A 252 -22.24 5.48 6.62
CA ALA A 252 -22.09 5.94 5.24
C ALA A 252 -20.64 6.39 5.01
N MET A 253 -19.72 5.42 5.19
CA MET A 253 -18.30 5.69 5.37
C MET A 253 -17.61 6.30 4.14
N GLY A 254 -18.22 6.22 2.96
CA GLY A 254 -17.61 6.69 1.72
C GLY A 254 -16.25 6.02 1.52
N SER A 255 -15.21 6.84 1.49
CA SER A 255 -13.82 6.38 1.39
C SER A 255 -13.15 6.02 2.73
N GLY A 256 -13.87 6.07 3.85
CA GLY A 256 -13.35 5.74 5.18
C GLY A 256 -12.58 6.86 5.88
N GLY A 257 -12.81 8.12 5.51
CA GLY A 257 -12.06 9.27 6.05
C GLY A 257 -12.11 9.39 7.57
N PHE A 258 -13.26 9.09 8.20
CA PHE A 258 -13.42 9.11 9.66
C PHE A 258 -12.53 8.08 10.38
N PHE A 259 -12.30 6.92 9.76
CA PHE A 259 -11.45 5.89 10.36
C PHE A 259 -9.98 6.29 10.32
N VAL A 260 -9.52 6.83 9.19
CA VAL A 260 -8.15 7.36 9.07
C VAL A 260 -7.91 8.50 10.07
N SER A 261 -8.88 9.40 10.22
CA SER A 261 -8.77 10.50 11.19
C SER A 261 -8.83 10.01 12.64
N SER A 262 -9.62 8.97 12.94
CA SER A 262 -9.67 8.35 14.28
C SER A 262 -8.33 7.70 14.64
N ASP A 263 -7.68 7.03 13.69
CA ASP A 263 -6.36 6.44 13.87
C ASP A 263 -5.30 7.52 14.15
N ARG A 264 -5.31 8.61 13.36
CA ARG A 264 -4.44 9.78 13.56
C ARG A 264 -4.67 10.49 14.88
N PHE A 265 -5.92 10.57 15.35
CA PHE A 265 -6.25 11.15 16.65
C PHE A 265 -5.53 10.40 17.78
N ILE A 266 -5.54 9.05 17.74
CA ILE A 266 -4.84 8.22 18.71
C ILE A 266 -3.32 8.47 18.65
N GLU A 267 -2.74 8.59 17.45
CA GLU A 267 -1.30 8.87 17.33
C GLU A 267 -0.94 10.25 17.87
N ALA A 268 -1.71 11.28 17.52
CA ALA A 268 -1.42 12.67 17.87
C ALA A 268 -1.49 12.95 19.38
N HIS A 269 -2.34 12.22 20.10
CA HIS A 269 -2.53 12.38 21.54
C HIS A 269 -1.68 11.42 22.39
N ALA A 270 -0.88 10.55 21.77
CA ALA A 270 -0.14 9.51 22.49
C ALA A 270 0.86 10.08 23.51
N ASP A 271 1.60 11.12 23.13
CA ASP A 271 2.61 11.74 23.99
C ASP A 271 1.96 12.49 25.17
N GLU A 272 0.91 13.26 24.90
CA GLU A 272 0.17 14.03 25.92
C GLU A 272 -0.56 13.11 26.91
N GLN A 273 -1.17 12.03 26.41
CA GLN A 273 -1.93 11.08 27.22
C GLN A 273 -1.07 9.93 27.76
N HIS A 274 0.23 9.93 27.47
CA HIS A 274 1.24 8.99 27.95
C HIS A 274 0.90 7.50 27.70
N TYR A 275 0.38 7.17 26.52
CA TYR A 275 0.15 5.79 26.09
C TYR A 275 0.98 5.40 24.86
N ASN A 276 1.14 4.09 24.65
CA ASN A 276 1.69 3.59 23.40
C ASN A 276 0.60 3.59 22.31
N ALA A 277 0.78 4.38 21.25
CA ALA A 277 -0.22 4.51 20.18
C ALA A 277 -0.58 3.17 19.52
N ALA A 278 0.41 2.29 19.27
CA ALA A 278 0.17 1.01 18.61
C ALA A 278 -0.68 0.06 19.47
N GLU A 279 -0.49 0.08 20.78
CA GLU A 279 -1.34 -0.66 21.72
C GLU A 279 -2.72 -0.02 21.86
N GLN A 280 -2.80 1.31 21.94
CA GLN A 280 -4.07 2.02 22.08
C GLN A 280 -5.01 1.80 20.88
N LYS A 281 -4.46 1.70 19.66
CA LYS A 281 -5.23 1.37 18.46
C LYS A 281 -5.94 0.01 18.53
N ARG A 282 -5.46 -0.93 19.36
CA ARG A 282 -6.14 -2.22 19.58
C ARG A 282 -7.41 -2.09 20.42
N ASN A 283 -7.58 -0.97 21.13
CA ASN A 283 -8.75 -0.70 21.98
C ASN A 283 -9.94 -0.13 21.20
N ILE A 284 -9.77 0.17 19.90
CA ILE A 284 -10.85 0.57 19.01
C ILE A 284 -11.18 -0.54 18.02
N SER A 285 -12.48 -0.69 17.75
CA SER A 285 -13.00 -1.58 16.72
C SER A 285 -13.79 -0.76 15.71
N VAL A 286 -13.44 -0.90 14.43
CA VAL A 286 -13.97 -0.09 13.34
C VAL A 286 -15.06 -0.86 12.60
N TYR A 287 -16.20 -0.21 12.41
CA TYR A 287 -17.35 -0.74 11.66
C TYR A 287 -17.80 0.32 10.66
N GLY A 288 -18.12 -0.09 9.45
CA GLY A 288 -18.61 0.85 8.44
C GLY A 288 -19.52 0.21 7.41
N GLN A 289 -20.34 1.04 6.77
CA GLN A 289 -21.21 0.64 5.67
C GLN A 289 -21.09 1.66 4.53
N GLU A 290 -21.06 1.17 3.29
CA GLU A 290 -21.07 1.99 2.07
C GLU A 290 -21.95 1.33 1.01
N SER A 291 -22.83 2.13 0.39
CA SER A 291 -23.82 1.68 -0.60
C SER A 291 -23.28 1.61 -2.03
N ASN A 292 -22.28 2.42 -2.36
CA ASN A 292 -21.76 2.62 -3.72
C ASN A 292 -20.55 1.73 -4.07
N LEU A 293 -20.21 0.74 -3.25
CA LEU A 293 -19.13 -0.19 -3.58
C LEU A 293 -19.55 -1.15 -4.70
N PRO A 294 -18.61 -1.62 -5.56
CA PRO A 294 -18.88 -2.66 -6.53
C PRO A 294 -19.62 -3.85 -5.88
N PRO A 295 -20.60 -4.47 -6.55
CA PRO A 295 -21.28 -5.64 -6.01
C PRO A 295 -20.27 -6.74 -5.68
N GLY A 296 -20.06 -7.04 -4.39
CA GLY A 296 -19.16 -8.12 -3.94
C GLY A 296 -18.09 -7.75 -2.91
N VAL A 297 -17.88 -6.46 -2.61
CA VAL A 297 -16.87 -6.01 -1.62
C VAL A 297 -17.23 -6.40 -0.18
N TRP A 298 -18.52 -6.54 0.14
CA TRP A 298 -18.98 -7.06 1.44
C TRP A 298 -20.09 -8.10 1.23
N ARG A 299 -19.74 -9.39 1.26
CA ARG A 299 -20.71 -10.41 1.67
C ARG A 299 -20.20 -11.06 2.95
N ARG A 300 -21.13 -11.09 3.90
CA ARG A 300 -21.12 -11.63 5.28
C ARG A 300 -20.07 -12.71 5.55
#